data_AF-A0A6G1T105-F1
#
_entry.id   AF-A0A6G1T105-F1
#
_cell.length_a   1.000
_cell.length_b   1.000
_cell.length_c   1.000
_cell.angle_alpha   90.00
_cell.angle_beta   90.00
_cell.angle_gamma   90.00
#
_symmetry.space_group_name_H-M   'P 1'
#
loop_
_entity.id
_entity.type
_entity.pdbx_description
1 polymer ?
#
loop_
_entity_poly.entity_id
_entity_poly.type
_entity_poly.pdbx_seq_one_letter_code
_entity_poly.pdbx_strand_id
1 'polypeptide(L)' 'MALPKRRTPKSKQGTRRSHHHVKTPQLVRCPTCRSMHINHQPCRVCGTYHGRQALERDDQLAR' A
#
# COMPACT_ATOMS: atom_id res chain seq x y z
N MET A 1 -4.63 35.18 12.94
CA MET A 1 -3.99 33.84 12.88
C MET A 1 -2.69 33.88 13.66
N ALA A 2 -2.35 32.83 14.42
CA ALA A 2 -1.10 32.79 15.16
C ALA A 2 0.08 32.57 14.20
N LEU A 3 1.01 33.52 14.14
CA LEU A 3 2.22 33.41 13.34
C LEU A 3 3.35 32.79 14.17
N PRO A 4 4.19 31.93 13.59
CA PRO A 4 5.36 31.42 14.28
C PRO A 4 6.34 32.56 14.58
N LYS A 5 6.70 32.72 15.86
CA LYS A 5 7.64 33.77 16.29
C LYS A 5 9.04 33.62 15.67
N ARG A 6 9.47 32.39 15.37
CA ARG A 6 10.79 32.07 14.80
C ARG A 6 10.72 30.86 13.86
N ARG A 7 11.71 30.76 12.97
CA ARG A 7 11.91 29.58 12.11
C ARG A 7 12.21 28.34 12.96
N THR A 8 11.57 27.21 12.64
CA THR A 8 11.92 25.91 13.26
C THR A 8 13.33 25.48 12.80
N PRO A 9 14.24 25.13 13.72
CA PRO A 9 15.57 24.67 13.34
C PRO A 9 15.52 23.32 12.61
N LYS A 10 16.50 23.06 11.74
CA LYS A 10 16.57 21.83 10.92
C LYS A 10 16.56 20.56 11.78
N SER A 11 17.24 20.56 12.93
CA SER A 11 17.25 19.43 13.87
C SER A 11 15.84 19.08 14.35
N LYS A 12 15.08 20.05 14.87
CA LYS A 12 13.70 19.85 15.34
C LYS A 12 12.75 19.41 14.21
N GLN A 13 12.94 19.94 12.99
CA GLN A 13 12.16 19.49 11.84
C GLN A 13 12.49 18.04 11.46
N GLY A 14 13.77 17.65 11.50
CA GLY A 14 14.23 16.29 11.23
C GLY A 14 13.69 15.30 12.24
N THR A 15 13.82 15.58 13.55
CA THR A 15 13.26 14.74 14.62
C THR A 15 11.75 14.57 14.46
N ARG A 16 11.02 15.65 14.16
CA ARG A 16 9.57 15.56 13.93
C ARG A 16 9.22 14.64 12.75
N ARG A 17 9.99 14.70 11.66
CA ARG A 17 9.77 13.90 10.45
C ARG A 17 10.31 12.47 10.54
N SER A 18 11.08 12.13 11.58
CA SER A 18 11.71 10.81 11.73
C SER A 18 10.71 9.65 11.76
N HIS A 19 9.49 9.90 12.26
CA HIS A 19 8.42 8.91 12.31
C HIS A 19 7.52 8.90 11.08
N HIS A 20 7.70 9.83 10.13
CA HIS A 20 6.88 9.94 8.93
C HIS A 20 7.31 8.97 7.82
N HIS A 21 7.66 7.74 8.17
CA HIS A 21 8.00 6.71 7.19
C HIS A 21 6.74 5.98 6.73
N VAL A 22 6.68 5.63 5.45
CA VAL A 22 5.60 4.80 4.90
C VAL A 22 5.98 3.34 5.08
N LYS A 23 5.06 2.52 5.60
CA LYS A 23 5.26 1.07 5.72
C LYS A 23 4.91 0.39 4.39
N THR A 24 5.73 -0.57 3.98
CA THR A 24 5.43 -1.39 2.82
C THR A 24 4.30 -2.38 3.14
N PRO A 25 3.38 -2.63 2.20
CA PRO A 25 2.34 -3.63 2.39
C PRO A 25 2.95 -5.04 2.40
N GLN A 26 2.32 -5.94 3.14
CA GLN A 26 2.69 -7.36 3.11
C GLN A 26 2.19 -8.00 1.83
N LEU A 27 3.12 -8.64 1.12
CA LEU A 27 2.85 -9.37 -0.11
C LEU A 27 2.98 -10.87 0.13
N VAL A 28 2.04 -11.65 -0.40
CA VAL A 28 2.02 -13.11 -0.36
C VAL A 28 1.93 -13.69 -1.76
N ARG A 29 2.38 -14.94 -1.89
CA ARG A 29 2.31 -15.67 -3.16
C ARG A 29 0.90 -16.22 -3.38
N CYS A 30 0.37 -15.98 -4.57
CA CYS A 30 -0.88 -16.57 -5.02
C CYS A 30 -0.73 -18.08 -5.25
N PRO A 31 -1.62 -18.94 -4.73
CA PRO A 31 -1.55 -20.39 -4.97
C PRO A 31 -1.83 -20.78 -6.43
N THR A 32 -2.64 -20.00 -7.17
CA THR A 32 -3.09 -20.35 -8.52
C THR A 32 -2.14 -19.86 -9.61
N CYS A 33 -1.69 -18.60 -9.56
CA CYS A 33 -0.83 -18.00 -10.60
C CYS A 33 0.61 -17.72 -10.15
N ARG A 34 0.93 -17.91 -8.87
CA ARG A 34 2.26 -17.69 -8.27
C ARG A 34 2.76 -16.23 -8.32
N SER A 35 1.93 -15.27 -8.70
CA SER A 35 2.25 -13.86 -8.58
C SER A 35 2.14 -13.38 -7.14
N MET A 36 2.80 -12.26 -6.81
CA MET A 36 2.68 -11.62 -5.51
C MET A 36 1.40 -10.77 -5.47
N HIS A 37 0.61 -10.90 -4.41
CA HIS A 37 -0.55 -10.04 -4.16
C HIS A 37 -0.59 -9.57 -2.70
N ILE A 38 -1.42 -8.56 -2.43
CA ILE A 38 -1.62 -8.04 -1.08
C ILE A 38 -2.44 -9.05 -0.26
N ASN A 39 -2.10 -9.21 1.02
CA ASN A 39 -2.88 -10.03 1.96
C ASN A 39 -4.36 -9.62 1.98
N HIS A 40 -5.27 -10.61 2.03
CA HIS A 40 -6.74 -10.42 2.03
C HIS A 40 -7.33 -9.68 0.82
N GLN A 41 -6.60 -9.54 -0.28
CA GLN A 41 -7.13 -9.04 -1.55
C GLN A 41 -7.16 -10.14 -2.61
N PRO A 42 -8.14 -10.11 -3.53
CA PRO A 42 -8.11 -10.98 -4.70
C PRO A 42 -6.87 -10.69 -5.55
N CYS A 43 -6.31 -11.73 -6.15
CA CYS A 43 -5.16 -11.56 -7.03
C CYS A 43 -5.57 -10.73 -8.26
N ARG A 44 -4.82 -9.65 -8.52
CA ARG A 44 -5.04 -8.76 -9.68
C ARG A 44 -4.67 -9.37 -11.03
N VAL A 45 -4.07 -10.56 -11.05
CA VAL A 45 -3.62 -11.24 -12.26
C VAL A 45 -4.58 -12.37 -12.66
N CYS A 46 -5.11 -13.11 -11.68
CA CYS A 46 -5.98 -14.26 -11.93
C CYS A 46 -7.41 -14.10 -11.39
N GLY A 47 -7.72 -13.00 -10.69
CA GLY A 47 -9.06 -12.72 -10.17
C GLY A 47 -9.55 -13.67 -9.08
N THR A 48 -8.69 -14.57 -8.59
CA THR A 48 -9.06 -15.58 -7.58
C THR A 48 -8.71 -15.14 -6.16
N TYR A 49 -9.57 -15.50 -5.21
CA TYR A 49 -9.38 -15.35 -3.76
C TYR A 49 -9.83 -16.65 -3.08
N HIS A 50 -8.94 -17.30 -2.32
CA HIS A 50 -9.19 -18.61 -1.67
C HIS A 50 -9.86 -19.66 -2.58
N GLY A 51 -9.38 -19.79 -3.82
CA GLY A 51 -9.89 -20.79 -4.75
C GLY A 51 -11.26 -20.48 -5.37
N ARG A 52 -11.87 -19.34 -5.05
CA ARG A 52 -13.08 -18.84 -5.69
C ARG A 52 -12.75 -17.71 -6.64
N GLN A 53 -13.45 -17.65 -7.77
CA GLN A 53 -13.34 -16.55 -8.71
C GLN A 53 -14.12 -15.35 -8.14
N ALA A 54 -13.39 -14.30 -7.77
CA ALA A 54 -13.93 -13.13 -7.09
C ALA A 54 -14.03 -11.91 -8.03
N LEU A 55 -13.26 -11.90 -9.11
CA LEU A 55 -13.27 -10.86 -10.14
C LEU A 55 -13.34 -11.51 -11.52
N GLU A 56 -14.17 -10.97 -12.41
CA GLU A 56 -14.08 -11.25 -13.83
C GLU A 56 -12.84 -10.54 -14.40
N ARG A 57 -12.16 -11.20 -15.35
CA ARG A 57 -10.86 -10.72 -15.87
C ARG A 57 -10.96 -9.35 -16.55
N ASP A 58 -12.14 -9.01 -17.08
CA ASP A 58 -12.35 -7.79 -17.86
C ASP A 58 -12.38 -6.53 -16.99
N ASP A 59 -12.80 -6.64 -15.72
CA ASP A 59 -12.77 -5.53 -14.76
C ASP A 59 -11.34 -5.15 -14.28
N GLN A 60 -10.35 -6.02 -14.55
CA GLN A 60 -8.97 -5.83 -14.05
C GLN A 60 -8.10 -4.95 -14.95
N LEU A 61 -8.46 -4.74 -16.22
CA LEU A 61 -7.66 -3.93 -17.18
C LEU A 61 -8.03 -2.43 -17.19
N ALA A 62 -9.13 -2.04 -16.52
CA ALA A 62 -9.71 -0.71 -16.60
C ALA A 62 -9.28 0.27 -15.48
N ARG A 63 -8.26 -0.07 -14.67
CA ARG A 63 -7.77 0.75 -13.54
C ARG A 63 -6.29 1.05 -13.62
#